data_AF-A0AAV2CS07-F1
#
_entry.id   AF-A0AAV2CS07-F1
#
_cell.length_a   1.000
_cell.length_b   1.000
_cell.length_c   1.000
_cell.angle_alpha   90.00
_cell.angle_beta   90.00
_cell.angle_gamma   90.00
#
_symmetry.space_group_name_H-M   'P 1'
#
loop_
_entity.id
_entity.type
_entity.pdbx_description
1 polymer ?
#
loop_
_entity_poly.entity_id
_entity_poly.type
_entity_poly.pdbx_seq_one_letter_code
_entity_poly.pdbx_strand_id
1 'polypeptide(L)'
;MVADLWDPDDGWRLNEFQDNLPQHMIDNIRSVLVDPMAAEEDQGIWNLSSNGQFTASSAFKAISPQHQSSLPPSFWQRIWKLHVPERVRVFMWMASKGRLTTNNIRKYRHLTQNDKCPECPDVSESNLHCLRDCVLAKAAWLKIIPA
;
A
#
# COMPACT_ATOMS: atom_id res chain seq x y z
N MET A 1 -27.16 17.86 -0.66
CA MET A 1 -25.95 18.18 -1.44
C MET A 1 -25.24 19.36 -0.75
N VAL A 2 -23.94 19.59 -0.95
CA VAL A 2 -23.20 20.69 -0.30
C VAL A 2 -23.80 22.05 -0.66
N ALA A 3 -24.22 22.26 -1.90
CA ALA A 3 -24.91 23.46 -2.34
C ALA A 3 -26.22 23.73 -1.57
N ASP A 4 -26.94 22.69 -1.12
CA ASP A 4 -28.17 22.83 -0.33
C ASP A 4 -27.92 23.40 1.08
N LEU A 5 -26.66 23.41 1.54
CA LEU A 5 -26.25 23.95 2.83
C LEU A 5 -25.90 25.44 2.75
N TRP A 6 -26.03 26.08 1.59
CA TRP A 6 -25.80 27.50 1.39
C TRP A 6 -27.11 28.23 1.10
N ASP A 7 -27.36 29.32 1.83
CA ASP A 7 -28.47 30.22 1.62
C ASP A 7 -27.95 31.55 1.02
N PRO A 8 -28.57 32.10 -0.05
CA PRO A 8 -28.14 33.38 -0.63
C PRO A 8 -28.21 34.56 0.34
N ASP A 9 -29.15 34.55 1.28
CA ASP A 9 -29.38 35.66 2.22
C ASP A 9 -28.67 35.43 3.56
N ASP A 10 -28.67 34.18 4.04
CA ASP A 10 -28.15 33.81 5.37
C ASP A 10 -26.78 33.08 5.35
N GLY A 11 -26.24 32.76 4.17
CA GLY A 11 -24.97 32.06 3.99
C GLY A 11 -25.01 30.58 4.39
N TRP A 12 -23.89 30.03 4.90
CA TRP A 12 -23.80 28.61 5.28
C TRP A 12 -24.69 28.24 6.47
N ARG A 13 -25.48 27.17 6.33
CA ARG A 13 -26.32 26.56 7.38
C ARG A 13 -25.49 25.70 8.35
N LEU A 14 -24.54 26.32 9.04
CA LEU A 14 -23.55 25.64 9.89
C LEU A 14 -24.18 24.80 11.01
N ASN A 15 -25.34 25.20 11.52
CA ASN A 15 -26.05 24.49 12.59
C ASN A 15 -26.38 23.03 12.24
N GLU A 16 -26.45 22.69 10.95
CA GLU A 16 -26.78 21.33 10.50
C GLU A 16 -25.60 20.36 10.60
N PHE A 17 -24.36 20.84 10.64
CA PHE A 17 -23.18 19.98 10.52
C PHE A 17 -21.98 20.36 11.40
N GLN A 18 -22.03 21.48 12.12
CA GLN A 18 -20.91 21.95 12.96
C GLN A 18 -20.48 20.94 14.03
N ASP A 19 -21.41 20.18 14.60
CA ASP A 19 -21.11 19.21 15.66
C ASP A 19 -20.32 17.98 15.15
N ASN A 20 -20.31 17.77 13.83
CA ASN A 20 -19.65 16.62 13.21
C ASN A 20 -18.25 16.94 12.66
N LEU A 21 -17.84 18.21 12.65
CA LEU A 21 -16.58 18.65 12.06
C LEU A 21 -15.73 19.44 13.06
N PRO A 22 -14.40 19.21 13.09
CA PRO A 22 -13.46 20.08 13.77
C PRO A 22 -13.64 21.57 13.45
N GLN A 23 -13.50 22.43 14.47
CA GLN A 23 -13.72 23.88 14.37
C GLN A 23 -12.94 24.54 13.22
N HIS A 24 -11.68 24.17 13.02
CA HIS A 24 -10.87 24.74 11.94
C HIS A 24 -11.43 24.47 10.53
N MET A 25 -12.16 23.37 10.33
CA MET A 25 -12.84 23.11 9.05
C MET A 25 -14.09 23.96 8.92
N ILE A 26 -14.82 24.21 10.02
CA ILE A 26 -15.97 25.12 10.03
C ILE A 26 -15.54 26.55 9.71
N ASP A 27 -14.44 27.01 10.28
CA ASP A 27 -13.89 28.34 10.01
C ASP A 27 -13.47 28.49 8.54
N ASN A 28 -12.86 27.45 7.96
CA ASN A 28 -12.54 27.41 6.53
C ASN A 28 -13.80 27.45 5.66
N ILE A 29 -14.81 26.62 5.94
CA ILE A 29 -16.08 26.60 5.19
C ILE A 29 -16.74 27.98 5.26
N ARG A 30 -16.79 28.60 6.44
CA ARG A 30 -17.37 29.94 6.63
C ARG A 30 -16.71 31.01 5.76
N SER A 31 -15.42 30.87 5.46
CA SER A 31 -14.68 31.81 4.60
C SER A 31 -14.89 31.60 3.09
N VAL A 32 -15.53 30.51 2.68
CA VAL A 32 -15.83 30.22 1.27
C VAL A 32 -17.12 30.92 0.87
N LEU A 33 -17.02 31.80 -0.13
CA LEU A 33 -18.18 32.41 -0.79
C LEU A 33 -18.62 31.49 -1.94
N VAL A 34 -19.88 31.09 -1.92
CA VAL A 34 -20.50 30.33 -3.01
C VAL A 34 -21.11 31.32 -3.99
N ASP A 35 -20.78 31.18 -5.28
CA ASP A 35 -21.42 31.96 -6.34
C ASP A 35 -22.81 31.35 -6.66
N PRO A 36 -23.93 32.04 -6.36
CA PRO A 36 -25.27 31.53 -6.63
C PRO A 36 -25.58 31.41 -8.14
N MET A 37 -24.78 32.04 -9.00
CA MET A 37 -24.91 32.00 -10.45
C MET A 37 -24.06 30.90 -11.09
N ALA A 38 -23.18 30.25 -10.32
CA ALA A 38 -22.46 29.08 -10.79
C ALA A 38 -23.45 27.91 -10.95
N ALA A 39 -23.84 27.62 -12.19
CA ALA A 39 -24.70 26.47 -12.51
C ALA A 39 -23.94 25.13 -12.47
N GLU A 40 -22.94 25.02 -11.59
CA GLU A 40 -22.13 23.81 -11.45
C GLU A 40 -22.79 22.87 -10.44
N GLU A 41 -22.92 21.60 -10.81
CA GLU A 41 -23.37 20.57 -9.88
C GLU A 41 -22.28 20.25 -8.86
N ASP A 42 -22.68 19.84 -7.65
CA ASP A 42 -21.74 19.43 -6.62
C ASP A 42 -20.90 18.23 -7.05
N GLN A 43 -19.58 18.36 -6.91
CA GLN A 43 -18.63 17.30 -7.22
C GLN A 43 -17.79 16.93 -6.00
N GLY A 44 -17.65 15.62 -5.76
CA GLY A 44 -16.71 15.11 -4.78
C GLY A 44 -15.27 15.28 -5.26
N ILE A 45 -14.49 16.11 -4.57
CA ILE A 45 -13.08 16.36 -4.90
C ILE A 45 -12.17 15.54 -3.99
N TRP A 46 -11.27 14.78 -4.60
CA TRP A 46 -10.23 14.05 -3.90
C TRP A 46 -9.03 14.97 -3.61
N ASN A 47 -8.97 15.50 -2.39
CA ASN A 47 -7.96 16.48 -1.96
C ASN A 47 -6.51 15.94 -1.92
N LEU A 48 -6.29 14.64 -2.09
CA LEU A 48 -4.96 14.02 -2.18
C LEU A 48 -4.44 13.89 -3.62
N SER A 49 -5.12 14.52 -4.59
CA SER A 49 -4.65 14.65 -5.97
C SER A 49 -4.79 16.10 -6.45
N SER A 50 -3.80 16.59 -7.19
CA SER A 50 -3.79 17.97 -7.71
C SER A 50 -4.87 18.26 -8.75
N ASN A 51 -5.40 17.22 -9.41
CA ASN A 51 -6.51 17.33 -10.35
C ASN A 51 -7.87 17.02 -9.73
N GLY A 52 -7.93 16.83 -8.40
CA GLY A 52 -9.18 16.52 -7.69
C GLY A 52 -9.77 15.13 -7.96
N GLN A 53 -9.15 14.30 -8.80
CA GLN A 53 -9.67 12.97 -9.11
C GLN A 53 -9.17 11.92 -8.14
N PHE A 54 -10.08 11.01 -7.77
CA PHE A 54 -9.72 9.83 -7.01
C PHE A 54 -8.85 8.89 -7.84
N THR A 55 -7.72 8.47 -7.27
CA THR A 55 -6.98 7.31 -7.79
C THR A 55 -6.64 6.36 -6.66
N ALA A 56 -6.64 5.06 -6.94
CA ALA A 56 -6.16 4.06 -6.00
C ALA A 56 -4.71 4.34 -5.57
N SER A 57 -3.90 4.95 -6.45
CA SER A 57 -2.51 5.35 -6.17
C SER A 57 -2.40 6.43 -5.10
N SER A 58 -3.16 7.54 -5.22
CA SER A 58 -3.17 8.61 -4.23
C SER A 58 -3.74 8.15 -2.89
N ALA A 59 -4.81 7.35 -2.91
CA ALA A 59 -5.36 6.75 -1.70
C ALA A 59 -4.37 5.82 -1.00
N PHE A 60 -3.74 4.92 -1.75
CA PHE A 60 -2.75 4.00 -1.21
C PHE A 60 -1.57 4.75 -0.57
N LYS A 61 -1.04 5.79 -1.24
CA LYS A 61 0.06 6.60 -0.70
C LYS A 61 -0.29 7.26 0.65
N ALA A 62 -1.51 7.78 0.78
CA ALA A 62 -1.96 8.44 2.00
C ALA A 62 -2.07 7.49 3.20
N ILE A 63 -2.52 6.25 2.97
CA ILE A 63 -2.67 5.24 4.04
C ILE A 63 -1.40 4.42 4.29
N SER A 64 -0.42 4.48 3.38
CA SER A 64 0.82 3.68 3.43
C SER A 64 2.10 4.52 3.54
N PRO A 65 2.20 5.55 4.43
CA PRO A 65 3.40 6.38 4.53
C PRO A 65 4.64 5.57 4.94
N GLN A 66 4.46 4.48 5.68
CA GLN A 66 5.53 3.59 6.17
C GLN A 66 5.85 2.42 5.23
N HIS A 67 5.09 2.26 4.14
CA HIS A 67 5.23 1.12 3.23
C HIS A 67 6.15 1.43 2.04
N GLN A 68 7.01 2.43 2.18
CA GLN A 68 8.13 2.65 1.27
C GLN A 68 9.04 1.42 1.35
N SER A 69 9.06 0.65 0.28
CA SER A 69 9.99 -0.45 0.18
C SER A 69 11.40 0.13 0.26
N SER A 70 12.28 -0.43 1.09
CA SER A 70 13.70 -0.05 1.13
C SER A 70 14.40 -0.23 -0.23
N LEU A 71 13.78 -0.98 -1.15
CA LEU A 71 14.25 -1.19 -2.50
C LEU A 71 13.81 -0.06 -3.44
N PRO A 72 14.70 0.42 -4.32
CA PRO A 72 14.36 1.46 -5.27
C PRO A 72 13.32 0.96 -6.29
N PRO A 73 12.48 1.85 -6.87
CA PRO A 73 11.50 1.46 -7.90
C PRO A 73 12.10 0.70 -9.09
N SER A 74 13.36 1.01 -9.43
CA SER A 74 14.12 0.34 -10.50
C SER A 74 14.36 -1.15 -10.24
N PHE A 75 14.37 -1.58 -8.98
CA PHE A 75 14.52 -2.99 -8.63
C PHE A 75 13.34 -3.83 -9.16
N TRP A 76 12.11 -3.32 -9.00
CA TRP A 76 10.91 -4.01 -9.49
C TRP A 76 10.89 -4.11 -11.00
N GLN A 77 11.34 -3.07 -11.70
CA GLN A 77 11.45 -3.09 -13.16
C GLN A 77 12.38 -4.19 -13.66
N ARG A 78 13.47 -4.48 -12.93
CA ARG A 78 14.38 -5.58 -13.29
C ARG A 78 13.68 -6.93 -13.25
N ILE A 79 12.88 -7.20 -12.21
CA ILE A 79 12.11 -8.45 -12.10
C ILE A 79 11.13 -8.57 -13.28
N TRP A 80 10.41 -7.49 -13.60
CA TRP A 80 9.40 -7.52 -14.66
C TRP A 80 9.97 -7.60 -16.07
N LYS A 81 11.23 -7.21 -16.28
CA LYS A 81 11.94 -7.32 -17.55
C LYS A 81 12.55 -8.70 -17.81
N LEU A 82 12.53 -9.61 -16.85
CA LEU A 82 13.08 -10.95 -17.02
C LEU A 82 12.29 -11.74 -18.08
N HIS A 83 13.02 -12.36 -19.02
CA HIS A 83 12.43 -13.23 -20.04
C HIS A 83 12.17 -14.64 -19.47
N VAL A 84 11.21 -14.71 -18.55
CA VAL A 84 10.80 -15.94 -17.84
C VAL A 84 9.28 -16.00 -17.73
N PRO A 85 8.70 -17.20 -17.51
CA PRO A 85 7.27 -17.34 -17.29
C PRO A 85 6.76 -16.41 -16.17
N GLU A 86 5.51 -15.91 -16.30
CA GLU A 86 4.89 -14.97 -15.36
C GLU A 86 4.98 -15.44 -13.90
N ARG A 87 4.73 -16.74 -13.66
CA ARG A 87 4.84 -17.37 -12.34
C ARG A 87 6.20 -17.17 -11.67
N VAL A 88 7.28 -17.12 -12.45
CA VAL A 88 8.64 -16.90 -11.96
C VAL A 88 8.84 -15.43 -11.58
N ARG A 89 8.35 -14.48 -12.39
CA ARG A 89 8.39 -13.04 -12.06
C ARG A 89 7.62 -12.74 -10.78
N VAL A 90 6.40 -13.29 -10.64
CA VAL A 90 5.58 -13.15 -9.43
C VAL A 90 6.28 -13.76 -8.21
N PHE A 91 6.86 -14.96 -8.36
CA PHE A 91 7.63 -15.60 -7.29
C PHE A 91 8.81 -14.73 -6.82
N MET A 92 9.62 -14.21 -7.75
CA MET A 92 10.74 -13.33 -7.43
C MET A 92 10.27 -12.05 -6.73
N TRP A 93 9.19 -11.44 -7.21
CA TRP A 93 8.60 -10.26 -6.57
C TRP A 93 8.17 -10.55 -5.12
N MET A 94 7.47 -11.66 -4.88
CA MET A 94 7.09 -12.07 -3.51
C MET A 94 8.31 -12.35 -2.63
N ALA A 95 9.33 -13.04 -3.18
CA ALA A 95 10.56 -13.35 -2.48
C ALA A 95 11.30 -12.08 -2.03
N SER A 96 11.45 -11.10 -2.93
CA SER A 96 12.10 -9.82 -2.64
C SER A 96 11.32 -8.93 -1.67
N LYS A 97 10.00 -9.10 -1.58
CA LYS A 97 9.16 -8.40 -0.58
C LYS A 97 9.12 -9.10 0.78
N GLY A 98 9.84 -10.21 0.97
CA GLY A 98 9.79 -10.97 2.23
C GLY A 98 8.45 -11.69 2.44
N ARG A 99 7.72 -12.00 1.35
CA ARG A 99 6.32 -12.47 1.41
C ARG A 99 6.13 -13.97 1.15
N LEU A 100 7.21 -14.76 1.18
CA LEU A 100 7.06 -16.22 1.11
C LEU A 100 6.57 -16.73 2.47
N THR A 101 5.81 -17.81 2.46
CA THR A 101 5.22 -18.41 3.66
C THR A 101 6.22 -19.32 4.40
N THR A 102 7.42 -18.81 4.66
CA THR A 102 8.47 -19.52 5.40
C THR A 102 8.13 -19.61 6.89
N ASN A 103 8.71 -20.57 7.62
CA ASN A 103 8.33 -20.80 9.02
C ASN A 103 8.60 -19.58 9.92
N ASN A 104 9.58 -18.73 9.62
CA ASN A 104 9.76 -17.47 10.36
C ASN A 104 8.55 -16.51 10.19
N ILE A 105 7.99 -16.40 8.98
CA ILE A 105 6.79 -15.59 8.70
C ILE A 105 5.56 -16.25 9.33
N ARG A 106 5.45 -17.58 9.26
CA ARG A 106 4.37 -18.32 9.91
C ARG A 106 4.40 -18.11 11.42
N LYS A 107 5.58 -18.13 12.06
CA LYS A 107 5.74 -17.87 13.49
C LYS A 107 5.42 -16.43 13.85
N TYR A 108 5.92 -15.47 13.07
CA TYR A 108 5.58 -14.06 13.22
C TYR A 108 4.06 -13.80 13.15
N ARG A 109 3.34 -14.57 12.33
CA ARG A 109 1.87 -14.52 12.20
C ARG A 109 1.12 -15.44 13.16
N HIS A 110 1.80 -16.05 14.13
CA HIS A 110 1.22 -16.99 15.09
C HIS A 110 0.55 -18.23 14.46
N LEU A 111 0.97 -18.65 13.26
CA LEU A 111 0.48 -19.85 12.57
C LEU A 111 1.31 -21.11 12.90
N THR A 112 2.43 -20.95 13.60
CA THR A 112 3.29 -22.03 14.12
C THR A 112 4.07 -21.50 15.32
N GLN A 113 4.50 -22.40 16.21
CA GLN A 113 5.42 -22.06 17.31
C GLN A 113 6.89 -22.25 16.91
N ASN A 114 7.14 -23.03 15.87
CA ASN A 114 8.47 -23.38 15.40
C ASN A 114 8.79 -22.65 14.08
N ASP A 115 9.84 -21.83 14.08
CA ASP A 115 10.37 -21.15 12.91
C ASP A 115 11.54 -21.87 12.24
N LYS A 116 11.95 -23.03 12.76
CA LYS A 116 13.12 -23.75 12.26
C LYS A 116 12.86 -24.40 10.91
N CYS A 117 13.92 -24.59 10.13
CA CYS A 117 13.88 -25.34 8.89
C CYS A 117 13.86 -26.86 9.20
N PRO A 118 13.01 -27.65 8.52
CA PRO A 118 12.98 -29.11 8.71
C PRO A 118 14.32 -29.79 8.42
N GLU A 119 15.08 -29.25 7.47
CA GLU A 119 16.36 -29.80 7.00
C GLU A 119 17.58 -29.17 7.71
N CYS A 120 17.36 -28.05 8.41
CA CYS A 120 18.39 -27.34 9.16
C CYS A 120 17.81 -26.96 10.53
N PRO A 121 17.70 -27.92 11.47
CA PRO A 121 16.90 -27.77 12.70
C PRO A 121 17.30 -26.59 13.59
N ASP A 122 18.57 -26.17 13.54
CA ASP A 122 19.06 -25.06 14.37
C ASP A 122 18.84 -23.68 13.74
N VAL A 123 18.47 -23.63 12.45
CA VAL A 123 18.38 -22.39 11.67
C VAL A 123 16.91 -22.00 11.44
N SER A 124 16.61 -20.72 11.60
CA SER A 124 15.28 -20.17 11.27
C SER A 124 15.06 -20.19 9.76
N GLU A 125 13.93 -20.75 9.33
CA GLU A 125 13.52 -20.82 7.94
C GLU A 125 13.04 -19.45 7.46
N SER A 126 13.94 -18.73 6.79
CA SER A 126 13.68 -17.44 6.13
C SER A 126 13.72 -17.58 4.61
N ASN A 127 13.30 -16.55 3.88
CA ASN A 127 13.41 -16.51 2.41
C ASN A 127 14.85 -16.79 1.92
N LEU A 128 15.85 -16.12 2.50
CA LEU A 128 17.25 -16.31 2.11
C LEU A 128 17.71 -17.74 2.42
N HIS A 129 17.31 -18.28 3.57
CA HIS A 129 17.62 -19.66 3.90
C HIS A 129 17.02 -20.63 2.89
N CYS A 130 15.72 -20.55 2.63
CA CYS A 130 15.02 -21.44 1.69
C CYS A 130 15.56 -21.37 0.27
N LEU A 131 16.03 -20.20 -0.17
CA LEU A 131 16.46 -19.97 -1.55
C LEU A 131 17.96 -20.13 -1.77
N ARG A 132 18.79 -20.06 -0.72
CA ARG A 132 20.26 -20.04 -0.86
C ARG A 132 20.99 -20.86 0.20
N ASP A 133 20.68 -20.68 1.48
CA ASP A 133 21.55 -21.19 2.55
C ASP A 133 21.21 -22.62 2.98
N CYS A 134 19.97 -23.05 2.79
CA CYS A 134 19.48 -24.39 3.11
C CYS A 134 20.27 -25.44 2.32
N VAL A 135 20.51 -26.59 2.97
CA VAL A 135 21.20 -27.73 2.35
C VAL A 135 20.52 -28.19 1.06
N LEU A 136 19.18 -28.20 1.02
CA LEU A 136 18.42 -28.54 -0.18
C LEU A 136 18.59 -27.49 -1.29
N ALA A 137 18.55 -26.20 -0.93
CA ALA A 137 18.74 -25.12 -1.89
C ALA A 137 20.14 -25.18 -2.51
N LYS A 138 21.18 -25.35 -1.70
CA LYS A 138 22.56 -25.52 -2.17
C LYS A 138 22.69 -26.73 -3.09
N ALA A 139 22.12 -27.88 -2.71
CA ALA A 139 22.14 -29.08 -3.52
C ALA A 139 21.45 -28.88 -4.88
N ALA A 140 20.35 -28.11 -4.93
CA ALA A 140 19.69 -27.75 -6.18
C ALA A 140 20.57 -26.83 -7.04
N TRP A 141 21.19 -25.81 -6.46
CA TRP A 141 22.07 -24.88 -7.18
C TRP A 141 23.30 -25.57 -7.77
N LEU A 142 23.92 -26.49 -7.04
CA LEU A 142 25.08 -27.26 -7.52
C LEU A 142 24.76 -28.12 -8.75
N LYS A 143 23.50 -28.49 -8.96
CA LYS A 143 23.07 -29.22 -10.16
C LYS A 143 22.88 -28.32 -11.38
N ILE A 144 22.66 -27.02 -11.16
CA ILE A 144 22.32 -26.05 -12.21
C ILE A 144 23.53 -25.20 -12.60
N ILE A 145 24.39 -24.85 -11.65
CA ILE A 145 25.59 -24.03 -11.87
C ILE A 145 26.76 -25.01 -12.05
N PRO A 146 27.30 -25.17 -13.27
CA PRO A 146 28.53 -25.93 -13.48
C PRO A 146 29.67 -25.26 -12.69
N ALA A 147 30.56 -26.09 -12.13
CA ALA A 147 31.77 -25.62 -11.45
C ALA A 147 32.66 -24.77 -12.36
#